data_AF-A0A925D1V2-F1
#
_entry.id   AF-A0A925D1V2-F1
#
_cell.length_a   1.000
_cell.length_b   1.000
_cell.length_c   1.000
_cell.angle_alpha   90.00
_cell.angle_beta   90.00
_cell.angle_gamma   90.00
#
_symmetry.space_group_name_H-M   'P 1'
#
loop_
_entity.id
_entity.type
_entity.pdbx_description
1 polymer ?
#
loop_
_entity_poly.entity_id
_entity_poly.type
_entity_poly.pdbx_seq_one_letter_code
_entity_poly.pdbx_strand_id
1 'polypeptide(L)' 'MEKCKNVFEAILKYGHDEDYLPQPTPDFCPTDAAAGSPEKIDILRSRVDLGLPLWHDNDRYDYNGLTGAIRPRES' A
#
# COMPACT_ATOMS: atom_id res chain seq x y z
N MET A 1 -14.78 2.92 -23.62
CA MET A 1 -14.65 1.70 -22.78
C MET A 1 -14.41 2.18 -21.36
N GLU A 2 -15.25 1.80 -20.41
CA GLU A 2 -15.11 2.25 -19.03
C GLU A 2 -13.84 1.64 -18.40
N LYS A 3 -12.96 2.49 -17.88
CA LYS A 3 -11.67 2.10 -17.30
C LYS A 3 -11.93 1.55 -15.88
N CYS A 4 -11.37 0.38 -15.58
CA CYS A 4 -11.43 -0.17 -14.22
C CYS A 4 -10.70 0.76 -13.25
N LYS A 5 -11.31 1.02 -12.10
CA LYS A 5 -10.74 1.89 -11.06
C LYS A 5 -9.54 1.24 -10.40
N ASN A 6 -9.64 -0.05 -10.07
CA ASN A 6 -8.59 -0.79 -9.39
C ASN A 6 -8.42 -2.21 -9.95
N VAL A 7 -7.41 -2.92 -9.42
CA VAL A 7 -7.07 -4.28 -9.86
C VAL A 7 -8.21 -5.28 -9.64
N PHE A 8 -9.00 -5.12 -8.57
CA PHE A 8 -10.13 -6.01 -8.29
C PHE A 8 -11.24 -5.87 -9.33
N GLU A 9 -11.53 -4.64 -9.77
CA GLU A 9 -12.48 -4.41 -10.86
C GLU A 9 -11.97 -4.98 -12.19
N ALA A 10 -10.65 -4.92 -12.45
CA ALA A 10 -10.05 -5.54 -13.63
C ALA A 10 -10.21 -7.07 -13.59
N ILE A 11 -9.85 -7.71 -12.48
CA ILE A 11 -10.02 -9.16 -12.28
C ILE A 11 -11.49 -9.55 -12.41
N LEU A 12 -12.40 -8.81 -11.77
CA LEU A 12 -13.84 -9.10 -11.82
C LEU A 12 -14.40 -8.99 -13.25
N LYS A 13 -13.91 -8.03 -14.04
CA LYS A 13 -14.41 -7.74 -15.38
C LYS A 13 -13.78 -8.63 -16.46
N TYR A 14 -12.49 -8.91 -16.35
CA TYR A 14 -11.70 -9.57 -17.40
C TYR A 14 -11.24 -10.98 -17.01
N GLY A 15 -11.32 -11.36 -15.73
CA GLY A 15 -10.83 -12.64 -15.21
C GLY A 15 -9.33 -12.66 -14.90
N HIS A 16 -8.62 -11.56 -15.17
CA HIS A 16 -7.18 -11.40 -14.93
C HIS A 16 -6.83 -9.91 -14.74
N ASP A 17 -5.60 -9.62 -14.32
CA ASP A 17 -5.06 -8.28 -14.14
C ASP A 17 -3.84 -7.96 -15.04
N GLU A 18 -3.45 -8.86 -15.95
CA GLU A 18 -2.21 -8.73 -16.75
C GLU A 18 -2.07 -7.37 -17.49
N ASP A 19 -3.19 -6.77 -17.93
CA ASP A 19 -3.22 -5.49 -18.62
C ASP A 19 -3.53 -4.29 -17.70
N TYR A 20 -3.79 -4.54 -16.41
CA TYR A 20 -4.09 -3.50 -15.44
C TYR A 20 -2.80 -2.87 -14.93
N LEU A 21 -2.66 -1.55 -15.15
CA LEU A 21 -1.55 -0.77 -14.61
C LEU A 21 -2.09 0.31 -13.66
N PRO A 22 -1.72 0.28 -12.37
CA PRO A 22 -2.09 1.32 -11.44
C PRO A 22 -1.52 2.67 -11.88
N GLN A 23 -2.16 3.77 -11.50
CA GLN A 23 -1.78 5.10 -11.94
C GLN A 23 -1.54 6.00 -10.72
N PRO A 24 -0.33 6.56 -10.55
CA PRO A 24 -0.10 7.52 -9.48
C PRO A 24 -0.93 8.78 -9.72
N THR A 25 -1.41 9.37 -8.64
CA THR A 25 -2.08 10.68 -8.62
C THR A 25 -1.15 11.72 -7.97
N PRO A 26 -1.45 13.03 -8.10
CA PRO A 26 -0.69 14.07 -7.41
C PRO A 26 -0.65 13.90 -5.88
N ASP A 27 -1.66 13.22 -5.30
CA ASP A 27 -1.77 12.97 -3.86
C ASP A 27 -1.09 11.65 -3.42
N PHE A 28 -0.38 10.97 -4.33
CA PHE A 28 0.35 9.75 -4.02
C PHE A 28 1.64 10.05 -3.26
N CYS A 29 1.52 10.15 -1.94
CA CYS A 29 2.62 10.46 -1.03
C CYS A 29 3.28 9.18 -0.44
N PRO A 30 4.57 9.23 -0.10
CA PRO A 30 5.22 8.16 0.64
C PRO A 30 4.68 8.05 2.07
N THR A 31 4.81 6.88 2.67
CA THR A 31 4.53 6.64 4.09
C THR A 31 5.80 6.34 4.87
N ASP A 32 5.87 6.90 6.08
CA ASP A 32 6.91 6.60 7.05
C ASP A 32 6.49 5.53 8.06
N ALA A 33 5.33 4.89 7.87
CA ALA A 33 4.84 3.84 8.74
C ALA A 33 5.80 2.63 8.78
N ALA A 34 5.99 2.06 9.98
CA ALA A 34 6.90 0.95 10.20
C ALA A 34 6.51 -0.30 9.38
N ALA A 35 7.52 -1.04 8.90
CA ALA A 35 7.27 -2.25 8.13
C ALA A 35 6.46 -3.28 8.96
N GLY A 36 5.35 -3.75 8.38
CA GLY A 36 4.43 -4.69 9.01
C GLY A 36 3.48 -4.08 10.05
N SER A 37 3.53 -2.77 10.29
CA SER A 37 2.58 -2.14 11.21
C SER A 37 1.15 -2.16 10.65
N PRO A 38 0.11 -2.18 11.52
CA PRO A 38 -1.28 -2.06 11.08
C PRO A 38 -1.52 -0.80 10.23
N GLU A 39 -0.93 0.33 10.64
CA GLU A 39 -0.99 1.60 9.90
C GLU A 39 -0.46 1.45 8.46
N LYS A 40 0.70 0.81 8.28
CA LYS A 40 1.25 0.59 6.95
C LYS A 40 0.33 -0.27 6.10
N ILE A 41 -0.22 -1.34 6.68
CA ILE A 41 -1.15 -2.23 5.99
C ILE A 41 -2.41 -1.45 5.55
N ASP A 42 -2.93 -0.56 6.40
CA ASP A 42 -4.10 0.25 6.09
C ASP A 42 -3.86 1.24 4.94
N ILE A 43 -2.68 1.89 4.94
CA ILE A 43 -2.25 2.78 3.84
C ILE A 43 -2.14 2.01 2.52
N LEU A 44 -1.46 0.85 2.53
CA LEU A 44 -1.27 0.02 1.34
C LEU A 44 -2.62 -0.49 0.79
N ARG A 45 -3.55 -0.87 1.66
CA ARG A 45 -4.90 -1.28 1.25
C ARG A 45 -5.65 -0.13 0.57
N SER A 46 -5.61 1.06 1.17
CA SER A 46 -6.25 2.25 0.59
C SER A 46 -5.69 2.60 -0.79
N ARG A 47 -4.38 2.45 -1.01
CA ARG A 47 -3.75 2.63 -2.33
C ARG A 47 -4.33 1.69 -3.37
N VAL A 48 -4.49 0.41 -3.04
CA VAL A 48 -5.11 -0.58 -3.94
C VAL A 48 -6.54 -0.20 -4.27
N ASP A 49 -7.35 0.18 -3.28
CA ASP A 49 -8.75 0.57 -3.50
C ASP A 49 -8.91 1.80 -4.43
N LEU A 50 -7.93 2.70 -4.40
CA LEU A 50 -7.85 3.90 -5.23
C LEU A 50 -7.23 3.65 -6.61
N GLY A 51 -6.67 2.46 -6.86
CA GLY A 51 -5.98 2.15 -8.12
C GLY A 51 -4.57 2.76 -8.22
N LEU A 52 -3.98 3.14 -7.10
CA LEU A 52 -2.63 3.68 -7.01
C LEU A 52 -1.59 2.55 -6.99
N PRO A 53 -0.32 2.85 -7.32
CA PRO A 53 0.76 1.92 -7.09
C PRO A 53 0.83 1.50 -5.62
N LEU A 54 1.13 0.24 -5.36
CA LEU A 54 1.21 -0.28 -4.00
C LEU A 54 2.35 0.41 -3.22
N TRP A 55 3.52 0.52 -3.84
CA TRP A 55 4.74 1.05 -3.25
C TRP A 55 5.09 2.41 -3.83
N HIS A 56 5.53 3.33 -2.97
CA HIS A 56 6.24 4.54 -3.37
C HIS A 56 7.74 4.31 -3.19
N ASP A 57 8.58 4.84 -4.08
CA ASP A 57 10.04 4.70 -4.02
C ASP A 57 10.69 5.27 -2.75
N ASN A 58 9.94 6.07 -1.99
CA ASN A 58 10.38 6.75 -0.76
C ASN A 58 9.59 6.25 0.46
N ASP A 59 8.82 5.17 0.32
CA ASP A 59 8.24 4.52 1.49
C ASP A 59 9.37 4.00 2.38
N ARG A 60 9.20 4.13 3.70
CA ARG A 60 10.14 3.54 4.67
C ARG A 60 10.33 2.05 4.39
N TYR A 61 11.56 1.60 4.17
CA TYR A 61 11.87 0.18 3.92
C TYR A 61 12.60 -0.49 5.09
N ASP A 62 13.03 0.27 6.10
CA ASP A 62 13.80 -0.22 7.24
C ASP A 62 13.21 0.23 8.60
N TYR A 63 13.87 -0.18 9.68
CA TYR A 63 13.50 0.17 11.04
C TYR A 63 14.35 1.32 11.62
N ASN A 64 15.15 2.01 10.80
CA ASN A 64 16.09 3.02 11.29
C ASN A 64 15.34 4.24 11.86
N GLY A 65 15.73 4.66 13.07
CA GLY A 65 15.10 5.78 13.77
C GLY A 65 13.72 5.47 14.39
N LEU A 66 13.22 4.24 14.28
CA LEU A 66 11.99 3.85 14.97
C LEU A 66 12.25 3.64 16.46
N THR A 67 11.44 4.29 17.28
CA THR A 67 11.47 4.10 18.73
C THR A 67 10.28 3.23 19.12
N GLY A 68 10.53 1.97 19.44
CA GLY A 68 9.49 1.03 19.88
C GLY A 68 9.40 0.95 21.40
N ALA A 69 8.19 0.85 21.94
CA ALA A 69 8.01 0.51 23.35
C ALA A 69 8.43 -0.95 23.59
N ILE A 70 9.52 -1.16 24.34
CA ILE A 70 9.89 -2.49 24.80
C ILE A 70 8.92 -2.86 25.92
N ARG A 71 8.09 -3.89 25.71
CA ARG A 71 7.34 -4.53 26.78
C ARG A 71 8.20 -5.66 27.36
N PRO A 72 8.71 -5.54 28.59
CA PRO A 72 9.44 -6.62 29.24
C PRO A 72 8.56 -7.87 29.29
N ARG A 73 9.14 -9.04 29.03
CA ARG A 73 8.46 -10.30 29.24
C ARG A 73 8.25 -10.49 30.75
N GLU A 74 7.01 -10.68 31.20
CA GLU A 74 6.76 -11.08 32.59
C GLU A 74 7.40 -12.46 32.82
N SER A 75 8.22 -12.55 33.88
CA SER A 75 8.94 -13.76 34.29
C SER A 75 8.02 -14.73 35.03
#